data_AF-A0A5K1FTI8-F1
#
_entry.id   AF-A0A5K1FTI8-F1
#
_cell.length_a   1.000
_cell.length_b   1.000
_cell.length_c   1.000
_cell.angle_alpha   90.00
_cell.angle_beta   90.00
_cell.angle_gamma   90.00
#
_symmetry.space_group_name_H-M   'P 1'
#
loop_
_entity.id
_entity.type
_entity.pdbx_description
1 polymer ?
#
loop_
_entity_poly.entity_id
_entity_poly.type
_entity_poly.pdbx_seq_one_letter_code
_entity_poly.pdbx_strand_id
1 'polypeptide(L)' 'DDTLTKDAASVDISTPENLQDLVQIGKALLKKNVSRVNLQTGEYEEVPGEGTNEEELITFAEKISRERKAREPKMVILA' A
#
# COMPACT_ATOMS: atom_id res chain seq x y z
N ASP A 1 7.03 5.56 8.42
CA ASP A 1 6.24 6.26 9.46
C ASP A 1 6.04 5.30 10.62
N ASP A 2 7.05 5.17 11.49
CA ASP A 2 6.98 4.33 12.68
C ASP A 2 6.31 5.11 13.82
N THR A 3 5.04 5.45 13.60
CA THR A 3 4.25 6.31 14.50
C THR A 3 3.10 5.57 15.16
N LEU A 4 3.05 4.25 15.07
CA LEU A 4 2.12 3.46 15.88
C LEU A 4 2.46 3.69 17.34
N THR A 5 1.46 3.96 18.17
CA THR A 5 1.65 4.25 19.59
C THR A 5 0.71 3.40 20.43
N LYS A 6 1.08 3.19 21.71
CA LYS A 6 0.28 2.42 22.67
C LYS A 6 -0.04 1.01 22.13
N ASP A 7 -1.27 0.57 22.28
CA ASP A 7 -1.73 -0.76 21.90
C ASP A 7 -1.60 -1.03 20.40
N ALA A 8 -1.71 0.01 19.57
CA ALA A 8 -1.52 -0.11 18.12
C ALA A 8 -0.06 -0.41 17.72
N ALA A 9 0.91 -0.16 18.61
CA ALA A 9 2.29 -0.56 18.42
C ALA A 9 2.57 -2.01 18.87
N SER A 10 1.63 -2.64 19.59
CA SER A 10 1.77 -4.02 20.05
C SER A 10 1.26 -5.01 19.01
N VAL A 11 1.97 -6.11 18.85
CA VAL A 11 1.63 -7.16 17.87
C VAL A 11 0.71 -8.25 18.44
N ASP A 12 0.50 -8.27 19.75
CA ASP A 12 -0.24 -9.29 20.51
C ASP A 12 -1.55 -8.79 21.16
N ILE A 13 -1.89 -7.50 21.03
CA ILE A 13 -3.11 -6.92 21.59
C ILE A 13 -4.22 -6.95 20.54
N SER A 14 -5.10 -7.95 20.60
CA SER A 14 -6.20 -8.15 19.66
C SER A 14 -7.57 -7.75 20.23
N THR A 15 -7.63 -6.71 21.06
CA THR A 15 -8.91 -6.18 21.55
C THR A 15 -9.72 -5.60 20.37
N PRO A 16 -11.06 -5.68 20.39
CA PRO A 16 -11.89 -5.08 19.33
C PRO A 16 -11.56 -3.60 19.06
N GLU A 17 -11.25 -2.86 20.12
CA GLU A 17 -10.88 -1.44 20.06
C GLU A 17 -9.56 -1.25 19.30
N ASN A 18 -8.50 -2.00 19.65
CA ASN A 18 -7.21 -1.86 18.98
C ASN A 18 -7.30 -2.26 17.50
N LEU A 19 -8.07 -3.32 17.17
CA LEU A 19 -8.28 -3.73 15.79
C LEU A 19 -9.01 -2.64 14.98
N GLN A 20 -10.00 -1.98 15.59
CA GLN A 20 -10.70 -0.87 14.94
C GLN A 20 -9.78 0.33 14.72
N ASP A 21 -8.92 0.65 15.69
CA ASP A 21 -7.92 1.72 15.57
C ASP A 21 -6.92 1.44 14.44
N LEU A 22 -6.40 0.20 14.35
CA LEU A 22 -5.52 -0.23 13.26
C LEU A 22 -6.18 -0.08 11.88
N VAL A 23 -7.49 -0.36 11.76
CA VAL A 23 -8.25 -0.12 10.52
C VAL A 23 -8.30 1.37 10.19
N GLN A 24 -8.51 2.24 11.17
CA GLN A 24 -8.52 3.70 10.93
C GLN A 24 -7.14 4.21 10.52
N ILE A 25 -6.07 3.72 11.16
CA ILE A 25 -4.70 4.06 10.81
C ILE A 25 -4.41 3.63 9.37
N GLY A 26 -4.78 2.40 8.97
CA GLY A 26 -4.62 1.93 7.60
C GLY A 26 -5.35 2.79 6.57
N LYS A 27 -6.58 3.22 6.87
CA LYS A 27 -7.35 4.15 6.01
C LYS A 27 -6.68 5.53 5.92
N ALA A 28 -6.11 6.02 7.01
CA ALA A 28 -5.38 7.29 7.00
C ALA A 28 -4.08 7.19 6.19
N LEU A 29 -3.37 6.06 6.24
CA LEU A 29 -2.15 5.82 5.45
C LEU A 29 -2.41 5.88 3.95
N LEU A 30 -3.58 5.45 3.48
CA LEU A 30 -3.98 5.58 2.06
C LEU A 30 -3.98 7.05 1.60
N LYS A 31 -4.30 7.99 2.49
CA LYS A 31 -4.36 9.43 2.17
C LYS A 31 -3.02 10.16 2.33
N LYS A 32 -2.00 9.50 2.90
CA LYS A 32 -0.65 10.08 2.99
C LYS A 32 0.06 10.01 1.64
N ASN A 33 1.05 10.88 1.47
CA ASN A 33 1.91 10.87 0.29
C ASN A 33 2.72 9.59 0.20
N VAL A 34 3.06 9.22 -1.03
CA VAL A 34 4.00 8.11 -1.29
C VAL A 34 5.32 8.39 -0.57
N SER A 35 5.83 7.37 0.13
CA SER A 35 7.14 7.42 0.79
C SER A 35 8.00 6.25 0.35
N ARG A 36 9.31 6.45 0.30
CA ARG A 36 10.30 5.43 -0.03
C ARG A 36 11.32 5.31 1.08
N VAL A 37 11.88 4.11 1.24
CA VAL A 37 12.99 3.92 2.18
C VAL A 37 14.24 4.60 1.62
N ASN A 38 14.82 5.50 2.41
CA ASN A 38 16.17 5.99 2.18
C ASN A 38 17.14 4.88 2.61
N LEU A 39 17.87 4.30 1.65
CA LEU A 39 18.75 3.15 1.90
C LEU A 39 19.96 3.48 2.78
N GLN A 40 20.30 4.76 2.95
CA GLN A 40 21.40 5.19 3.80
C GLN A 40 20.98 5.33 5.26
N THR A 41 19.79 5.89 5.51
CA THR A 41 19.28 6.14 6.88
C THR A 41 18.36 5.01 7.37
N GLY A 42 17.77 4.24 6.46
CA GLY A 42 16.73 3.26 6.76
C GLY A 42 15.35 3.89 6.99
N GLU A 43 15.23 5.21 6.93
CA GLU A 43 13.98 5.93 7.20
C GLU A 43 13.08 6.00 5.97
N TYR A 44 11.77 6.13 6.19
CA TYR A 44 10.82 6.40 5.12
C TYR A 44 10.72 7.90 4.88
N GLU A 45 10.99 8.31 3.65
CA GLU A 45 10.93 9.71 3.21
C GLU A 45 9.84 9.89 2.15
N GLU A 46 9.03 10.94 2.28
CA GLU A 46 8.04 11.30 1.26
C GLU A 46 8.72 11.59 -0.08
N VAL A 47 8.10 11.17 -1.18
CA VAL A 47 8.56 11.45 -2.54
C VAL A 47 7.75 12.63 -3.09
N PRO A 48 8.37 13.82 -3.26
CA PRO A 48 7.65 15.00 -3.74
C PRO A 48 7.05 14.77 -5.12
N GLY A 49 5.74 15.02 -5.26
CA GLY A 49 5.03 14.99 -6.54
C GLY A 49 4.47 13.63 -6.97
N GLU A 50 4.67 12.55 -6.20
CA GLU A 50 4.10 11.21 -6.53
C GLU A 50 2.65 11.00 -6.03
N GLY A 51 2.03 12.01 -5.42
CA GLY A 51 0.66 11.91 -4.93
C GLY A 51 0.52 11.00 -3.70
N THR A 52 -0.68 10.48 -3.48
CA THR A 52 -1.03 9.66 -2.31
C THR A 52 -0.82 8.17 -2.53
N ASN A 53 -0.69 7.40 -1.44
CA ASN A 53 -0.59 5.95 -1.49
C ASN A 53 -1.82 5.30 -2.16
N GLU A 54 -3.02 5.85 -1.98
CA GLU A 54 -4.24 5.38 -2.64
C GLU A 54 -4.15 5.47 -4.16
N GLU A 55 -3.71 6.61 -4.69
CA GLU A 55 -3.56 6.85 -6.13
C GLU A 55 -2.50 5.93 -6.75
N GLU A 56 -1.38 5.73 -6.05
CA GLU A 56 -0.32 4.83 -6.53
C GLU A 56 -0.77 3.36 -6.48
N LEU A 57 -1.54 2.94 -5.47
CA LEU A 57 -2.11 1.59 -5.40
C LEU A 57 -3.11 1.34 -6.55
N ILE A 58 -3.91 2.33 -6.94
CA ILE A 58 -4.80 2.25 -8.11
C ILE A 58 -3.97 2.05 -9.39
N THR A 59 -2.94 2.88 -9.58
CA THR A 59 -2.02 2.81 -10.72
C THR A 59 -1.33 1.44 -10.79
N PHE A 60 -0.90 0.92 -9.65
CA PHE A 60 -0.27 -0.38 -9.54
C PHE A 60 -1.24 -1.52 -9.88
N ALA A 61 -2.49 -1.47 -9.40
CA ALA A 61 -3.52 -2.44 -9.73
C ALA A 61 -3.82 -2.47 -11.24
N GLU A 62 -3.88 -1.30 -11.91
CA GLU A 62 -4.04 -1.22 -13.36
C GLU A 62 -2.87 -1.84 -14.12
N LYS A 63 -1.64 -1.60 -13.65
CA LYS A 63 -0.43 -2.19 -14.23
C LYS A 63 -0.46 -3.72 -14.16
N ILE A 64 -0.79 -4.28 -13.00
CA ILE A 64 -0.89 -5.73 -12.82
C ILE A 64 -2.04 -6.31 -13.67
N SER A 65 -3.19 -5.63 -13.73
CA SER A 65 -4.32 -6.05 -14.56
C SER A 65 -3.96 -6.11 -16.05
N ARG A 66 -3.24 -5.10 -16.57
CA ARG A 66 -2.72 -5.09 -17.94
C ARG A 66 -1.74 -6.22 -18.20
N GLU A 67 -0.79 -6.43 -17.29
CA GLU A 67 0.20 -7.50 -17.42
C GLU A 67 -0.44 -8.89 -17.43
N ARG A 68 -1.44 -9.13 -16.57
CA ARG A 68 -2.21 -10.38 -16.57
C ARG A 68 -2.85 -10.63 -17.93
N LYS A 69 -3.57 -9.65 -18.47
CA LYS A 69 -4.23 -9.73 -19.79
C LYS A 69 -3.23 -9.95 -20.93
N ALA A 70 -2.04 -9.35 -20.84
CA ALA A 70 -1.00 -9.54 -21.84
C ALA A 70 -0.44 -10.98 -21.85
N ARG A 71 -0.40 -11.64 -20.68
CA ARG A 71 0.03 -13.04 -20.51
C ARG A 71 -1.08 -14.06 -20.71
N GLU A 72 -2.34 -13.64 -20.73
CA GLU A 72 -3.46 -14.53 -21.05
C GLU A 72 -3.26 -15.07 -22.48
N PRO A 73 -3.30 -16.40 -22.68
CA PRO A 73 -3.07 -16.99 -23.99
C PRO A 73 -4.15 -16.50 -24.96
N LYS A 74 -3.73 -15.89 -26.06
CA LYS A 74 -4.65 -15.56 -27.15
C LYS A 74 -5.10 -16.87 -27.79
N MET A 75 -6.38 -17.17 -27.67
CA MET A 75 -6.98 -18.29 -28.38
C MET A 75 -6.87 -18.03 -29.89
N VAL A 76 -5.89 -18.67 -30.53
CA VAL A 76 -5.79 -18.68 -31.99
C VAL A 76 -6.80 -19.72 -32.46
N ILE A 77 -7.96 -19.27 -32.93
CA ILE A 77 -8.85 -20.15 -33.70
C ILE A 77 -8.16 -20.31 -35.06
N LEU A 78 -7.51 -21.46 -35.26
CA LEU A 78 -7.06 -21.90 -36.58
C LEU A 78 -8.34 -22.19 -37.39
N ALA A 79 -8.61 -21.34 -38.38
CA ALA A 79 -9.61 -21.56 -39.42
C ALA A 79 -8.94 -22.19 -40.65
#